data_AF-A0A1Q8Q2D8-F1
#
_entry.id   AF-A0A1Q8Q2D8-F1
#
_cell.length_a   1.000
_cell.length_b   1.000
_cell.length_c   1.000
_cell.angle_alpha   90.00
_cell.angle_beta   90.00
_cell.angle_gamma   90.00
#
_symmetry.space_group_name_H-M   'P 1'
#
loop_
_entity.id
_entity.type
_entity.pdbx_description
1 polymer ?
#
loop_
_entity_poly.entity_id
_entity_poly.type
_entity_poly.pdbx_seq_one_letter_code
_entity_poly.pdbx_strand_id
1 'polypeptide(L)' 'MSSTKATFIDYTMGQLILPMDYSELIPEDHVVRVVSGMIDELDDDLFFQAYKGGGRPPYH' A
#
# COMPACT_ATOMS: atom_id res chain seq x y z
N MET A 1 -10.74 -24.90 -7.09
CA MET A 1 -11.90 -24.00 -6.92
C MET A 1 -11.36 -22.61 -6.67
N SER A 2 -11.57 -21.67 -7.59
CA SER A 2 -11.00 -20.32 -7.51
C SER A 2 -11.73 -19.53 -6.43
N SER A 3 -11.05 -19.11 -5.38
CA SER A 3 -11.57 -18.17 -4.39
C SER A 3 -11.91 -16.85 -5.10
N THR A 4 -13.17 -16.43 -5.04
CA THR A 4 -13.64 -15.13 -5.59
C THR A 4 -13.29 -13.96 -4.68
N LYS A 5 -12.83 -14.22 -3.45
CA LYS A 5 -12.41 -13.17 -2.52
C LYS A 5 -11.05 -12.62 -2.94
N ALA A 6 -10.95 -11.30 -3.10
CA ALA A 6 -9.67 -10.63 -3.31
C ALA A 6 -8.78 -10.84 -2.07
N THR A 7 -7.53 -11.21 -2.32
CA THR A 7 -6.47 -11.40 -1.32
C THR A 7 -5.30 -10.53 -1.74
N PHE A 8 -4.54 -10.00 -0.79
CA PHE A 8 -3.40 -9.13 -1.05
C PHE A 8 -2.07 -9.81 -0.73
N ILE A 9 -1.01 -9.40 -1.43
CA ILE A 9 0.36 -9.65 -1.02
C ILE A 9 0.77 -8.46 -0.17
N ASP A 10 1.17 -8.74 1.07
CA ASP A 10 1.66 -7.74 2.02
C ASP A 10 2.75 -6.89 1.37
N TYR A 11 2.45 -5.60 1.22
CA TYR A 11 3.38 -4.62 0.72
C TYR A 11 3.95 -3.83 1.88
N THR A 12 5.27 -3.86 2.01
CA THR A 12 5.97 -2.98 2.94
C THR A 12 6.95 -2.12 2.19
N MET A 13 6.86 -0.81 2.40
CA MET A 13 7.78 0.16 1.81
C MET A 13 9.18 0.07 2.42
N GLY A 14 9.31 -0.57 3.59
CA GLY A 14 10.57 -0.81 4.29
C GLY A 14 11.44 -1.94 3.72
N GLN A 15 11.21 -2.40 2.48
CA GLN A 15 12.03 -3.45 1.82
C GLN A 15 13.42 -2.95 1.39
N LEU A 16 13.66 -1.65 1.42
CA LEU A 16 14.93 -1.05 1.03
C LEU A 16 15.97 -1.18 2.16
N ILE A 17 17.00 -1.99 1.93
CA ILE A 17 18.21 -1.99 2.78
C ILE A 17 19.17 -0.95 2.19
N LEU A 18 18.94 0.31 2.53
CA LEU A 18 19.79 1.41 2.12
C LEU A 18 20.60 1.96 3.31
N PRO A 19 21.77 2.55 3.06
CA PRO A 19 22.55 3.23 4.10
C PRO A 19 21.83 4.43 4.73
N MET A 20 20.76 4.93 4.09
CA MET A 20 19.94 6.04 4.57
C MET A 20 18.49 5.89 4.09
N ASP A 21 17.55 6.48 4.83
CA ASP A 21 16.14 6.56 4.41
C ASP A 21 15.94 7.74 3.46
N TYR A 22 15.48 7.47 2.24
CA TYR A 22 15.16 8.53 1.27
C TYR A 22 13.90 9.30 1.61
N SER A 23 13.04 8.79 2.49
CA SER A 23 11.92 9.56 3.01
C SER A 23 12.41 10.84 3.72
N GLU A 24 13.62 10.86 4.28
CA GLU A 24 14.23 12.05 4.89
C GLU A 24 14.50 13.18 3.88
N LEU A 25 14.61 12.85 2.60
CA LEU A 25 14.80 13.84 1.52
C LEU A 25 13.50 14.54 1.12
N ILE A 26 12.34 14.03 1.58
CA ILE A 26 11.04 14.62 1.31
C ILE A 26 10.79 15.75 2.31
N PRO A 27 10.57 17.01 1.86
CA PRO A 27 10.27 18.13 2.73
C PRO A 27 9.08 17.84 3.67
N GLU A 28 9.12 18.40 4.88
CA GLU A 28 8.09 18.19 5.89
C GLU A 28 6.69 18.66 5.43
N ASP A 29 6.64 19.74 4.66
CA ASP A 29 5.42 20.36 4.13
C ASP A 29 4.97 19.78 2.77
N HIS A 30 5.62 18.72 2.30
CA HIS A 30 5.29 18.12 1.00
C HIS A 30 4.00 17.30 1.06
N VAL A 31 3.09 17.54 0.10
CA VAL A 31 1.76 16.90 0.01
C VAL A 31 1.79 15.37 0.07
N VAL A 32 2.88 14.73 -0.37
CA VAL A 32 3.04 13.27 -0.33
C VAL A 32 2.96 12.71 1.09
N ARG A 33 3.37 13.47 2.12
CA ARG A 33 3.27 13.06 3.53
C ARG A 33 1.80 12.89 3.95
N VAL A 34 0.95 13.82 3.50
CA VAL A 34 -0.50 13.78 3.75
C VAL A 34 -1.15 12.61 3.01
N VAL A 35 -0.80 12.43 1.73
CA VAL A 35 -1.34 11.33 0.92
C VAL A 35 -0.93 9.97 1.49
N SER A 36 0.34 9.80 1.88
CA SER A 36 0.82 8.54 2.47
C SER A 36 0.10 8.22 3.76
N GLY A 37 0.04 9.17 4.71
CA GLY A 37 -0.65 8.95 5.98
C GLY A 37 -2.14 8.69 5.80
N MET A 38 -2.79 9.38 4.84
CA MET A 38 -4.19 9.12 4.53
C MET A 38 -4.41 7.69 4.02
N ILE A 39 -3.53 7.20 3.13
CA ILE A 39 -3.64 5.82 2.59
C ILE A 39 -3.47 4.79 3.70
N ASP A 40 -2.52 5.01 4.62
CA ASP A 40 -2.27 4.10 5.75
C ASP A 40 -3.45 4.04 6.75
N GLU A 41 -4.29 5.08 6.79
CA GLU A 41 -5.49 5.15 7.64
C GLU A 41 -6.77 4.63 6.97
N LEU A 42 -6.76 4.36 5.65
CA LEU A 42 -7.95 3.89 4.93
C LEU A 42 -8.31 2.45 5.33
N ASP A 43 -9.61 2.18 5.37
CA ASP A 43 -10.14 0.83 5.62
C ASP A 43 -9.88 -0.09 4.42
N ASP A 44 -9.33 -1.27 4.68
CA ASP A 44 -9.05 -2.31 3.69
C ASP A 44 -10.29 -2.74 2.88
N ASP A 45 -11.50 -2.64 3.47
CA ASP A 45 -12.78 -2.91 2.81
C ASP A 45 -13.03 -2.02 1.59
N LEU A 46 -12.46 -0.81 1.57
CA LEU A 46 -12.52 0.06 0.39
C LEU A 46 -11.75 -0.54 -0.80
N PHE A 47 -10.58 -1.13 -0.53
CA PHE A 47 -9.77 -1.77 -1.55
C PHE A 47 -10.40 -3.07 -2.02
N PHE A 48 -10.94 -3.90 -1.11
CA PHE A 48 -11.66 -5.12 -1.48
C PHE A 48 -12.85 -4.86 -2.42
N GLN A 49 -13.51 -3.71 -2.33
CA GLN A 49 -14.58 -3.32 -3.25
C GLN A 49 -14.06 -2.96 -4.66
N ALA A 50 -12.86 -2.39 -4.76
CA ALA A 50 -12.24 -2.03 -6.03
C ALA A 50 -11.72 -3.26 -6.80
N TYR A 51 -11.29 -4.31 -6.10
CA TYR A 51 -10.75 -5.52 -6.72
C TYR A 51 -11.80 -6.62 -6.88
N LYS A 52 -12.08 -7.00 -8.13
CA LYS A 52 -13.03 -8.10 -8.44
C LYS A 52 -12.60 -9.48 -7.91
N GLY A 53 -11.36 -9.63 -7.45
CA GLY A 53 -10.77 -10.90 -7.06
C GLY A 53 -10.49 -11.83 -8.25
N GLY A 54 -9.83 -12.96 -7.96
CA GLY A 54 -9.42 -13.95 -8.97
C GLY A 54 -8.12 -13.57 -9.69
N GLY A 55 -7.34 -14.59 -10.08
CA GLY A 55 -6.01 -14.39 -10.69
C GLY A 55 -4.91 -14.15 -9.66
N ARG A 56 -3.91 -13.33 -10.00
CA ARG A 56 -2.77 -13.02 -9.11
C ARG A 56 -3.18 -11.94 -8.08
N PRO A 57 -2.95 -12.17 -6.78
CA PRO A 57 -3.14 -11.17 -5.74
C PRO A 57 -2.39 -9.86 -6.06
N PRO A 58 -3.04 -8.68 -5.96
CA PRO A 58 -2.36 -7.39 -5.97
C PRO A 58 -1.58 -7.15 -4.67
N TYR A 59 -0.68 -6.17 -4.68
CA TYR A 59 0.06 -5.71 -3.50
C TYR A 59 -0.74 -4.65 -2.75
N HIS A 60 -0.78 -4.73 -1.43
CA HIS A 60 -1.38 -3.75 -0.52
C HIS A 60 -0.68 -3.82 0.83
#